data_AF-A0A4Y7I9Z4-F1
#
_entry.id   AF-A0A4Y7I9Z4-F1
#
_cell.length_a   1.000
_cell.length_b   1.000
_cell.length_c   1.000
_cell.angle_alpha   90.00
_cell.angle_beta   90.00
_cell.angle_gamma   90.00
#
_symmetry.space_group_name_H-M   'P 1'
#
loop_
_entity.id
_entity.type
_entity.pdbx_description
1 polymer ?
#
loop_
_entity_poly.entity_id
_entity_poly.type
_entity_poly.pdbx_seq_one_letter_code
_entity_poly.pdbx_strand_id
1 'polypeptide(L)'
;MVGTPDKVISAFGPEVTGENVEGKVLTTEVAEHSGRKYYQYELETPHVLMSTTAAGNRLYIFAVTANGLQWRKHYQDLKRISTSFRVV
;
A
#
# COMPACT_ATOMS: atom_id res chain seq x y z
N MET A 1 -4.29 -10.07 14.30
CA MET A 1 -3.54 -8.79 14.11
C MET A 1 -2.48 -9.06 13.04
N VAL A 2 -2.29 -8.16 12.07
CA VAL A 2 -1.51 -8.43 10.82
C VAL A 2 0.00 -8.21 11.01
N GLY A 3 0.46 -7.89 12.21
CA GLY A 3 1.83 -7.44 12.46
C GLY A 3 1.95 -5.92 12.34
N THR A 4 3.17 -5.40 12.48
CA THR A 4 3.45 -3.97 12.28
C THR A 4 3.47 -3.63 10.78
N PRO A 5 3.27 -2.37 10.39
CA PRO A 5 3.38 -1.96 8.99
C PRO A 5 4.69 -2.41 8.34
N ASP A 6 5.82 -2.32 9.04
CA ASP A 6 7.12 -2.74 8.52
C ASP A 6 7.18 -4.25 8.23
N LYS A 7 6.66 -5.08 9.14
CA LYS A 7 6.61 -6.54 8.90
C LYS A 7 5.74 -6.89 7.70
N VAL A 8 4.65 -6.16 7.50
CA VAL A 8 3.73 -6.39 6.39
C VAL A 8 4.38 -6.01 5.06
N ILE A 9 5.00 -4.83 4.95
CA ILE A 9 5.65 -4.42 3.69
C ILE A 9 6.88 -5.27 3.38
N SER A 10 7.66 -5.68 4.39
CA SER A 10 8.78 -6.60 4.17
C SER A 10 8.32 -7.99 3.71
N ALA A 11 7.16 -8.47 4.17
CA ALA A 11 6.66 -9.81 3.88
C ALA A 11 5.82 -9.92 2.60
N PHE A 12 5.18 -8.83 2.16
CA PHE A 12 4.26 -8.84 1.01
C PHE A 12 4.61 -7.81 -0.07
N GLY A 13 5.51 -6.87 0.23
CA GLY A 13 6.00 -5.89 -0.73
C GLY A 13 6.58 -6.54 -1.98
N PRO A 14 7.54 -7.46 -1.86
CA PRO A 14 8.15 -8.13 -3.01
C PRO A 14 7.17 -8.88 -3.90
N GLU A 15 6.14 -9.49 -3.33
CA GLU A 15 5.08 -10.22 -4.04
C GLU A 15 4.21 -9.28 -4.87
N VAL A 16 4.05 -8.03 -4.42
CA VAL A 16 3.26 -7.01 -5.11
C VAL A 16 4.08 -6.27 -6.16
N THR A 17 5.33 -5.92 -5.85
CA THR A 17 6.20 -5.12 -6.73
C THR A 17 7.00 -5.96 -7.70
N GLY A 18 7.20 -7.26 -7.42
CA GLY A 18 8.10 -8.14 -8.14
C GLY A 18 9.58 -7.93 -7.80
N GLU A 19 9.90 -7.09 -6.80
CA GLU A 19 11.28 -6.75 -6.42
C GLU A 19 11.42 -6.40 -4.93
N ASN A 20 12.65 -6.46 -4.38
CA ASN A 20 12.90 -6.05 -3.00
C ASN A 20 12.48 -4.58 -2.76
N VAL A 21 11.81 -4.31 -1.64
CA VAL A 21 11.24 -3.00 -1.26
C VAL A 21 12.01 -2.26 -0.15
N GLU A 22 13.09 -2.86 0.36
CA GLU A 22 13.95 -2.26 1.39
C GLU A 22 14.57 -0.95 0.91
N GLY A 23 14.46 0.10 1.72
CA GLY A 23 14.93 1.44 1.38
C GLY A 23 14.09 2.18 0.33
N LYS A 24 13.02 1.57 -0.21
CA LYS A 24 12.19 2.16 -1.27
C LYS A 24 10.89 2.80 -0.75
N VAL A 25 10.54 2.57 0.52
CA VAL A 25 9.34 3.13 1.16
C VAL A 25 9.59 4.60 1.51
N LEU A 26 8.84 5.49 0.88
CA LEU A 26 8.85 6.93 1.14
C LEU A 26 8.01 7.29 2.34
N THR A 27 6.80 6.74 2.41
CA THR A 27 5.88 7.00 3.52
C THR A 27 5.12 5.74 3.92
N THR A 28 4.83 5.66 5.21
CA THR A 28 3.97 4.67 5.82
C THR A 28 2.93 5.41 6.65
N GLU A 29 1.66 5.11 6.41
CA GLU A 29 0.52 5.68 7.15
C GLU A 29 -0.35 4.54 7.70
N VAL A 30 -0.89 4.76 8.90
CA VAL A 30 -1.87 3.86 9.50
C VAL A 30 -3.19 4.61 9.61
N ALA A 31 -4.14 4.24 8.75
CA ALA A 31 -5.49 4.80 8.76
C ALA A 31 -6.45 3.84 9.45
N GLU A 32 -7.47 4.36 10.12
CA GLU A 32 -8.57 3.55 10.66
C GLU A 32 -9.89 3.98 10.01
N HIS A 33 -10.60 3.02 9.45
CA HIS A 33 -11.92 3.23 8.87
C HIS A 33 -12.86 2.15 9.36
N SER A 34 -13.97 2.57 9.98
CA SER A 34 -15.01 1.67 10.49
C SER A 34 -14.44 0.61 11.46
N GLY A 35 -13.52 1.01 12.34
CA GLY A 35 -12.85 0.11 13.30
C GLY A 35 -11.83 -0.85 12.68
N ARG A 36 -11.51 -0.71 11.39
CA ARG A 36 -10.51 -1.51 10.69
C ARG A 36 -9.29 -0.68 10.34
N LYS A 37 -8.11 -1.20 10.68
CA LYS A 37 -6.82 -0.58 10.35
C LYS A 37 -6.40 -0.91 8.92
N TYR A 38 -5.87 0.10 8.25
CA TYR A 38 -5.27 0.03 6.92
C TYR A 38 -3.83 0.51 7.02
N TYR A 39 -2.89 -0.31 6.55
CA TYR A 39 -1.49 0.09 6.39
C TYR A 39 -1.30 0.55 4.97
N GLN A 40 -0.89 1.81 4.83
CA GLN A 40 -0.77 2.48 3.54
C GLN A 40 0.70 2.82 3.32
N TYR A 41 1.21 2.45 2.15
CA TYR A 41 2.61 2.61 1.79
C TYR A 41 2.72 3.37 0.48
N GLU A 42 3.77 4.17 0.38
CA GLU A 42 4.18 4.82 -0.86
C GLU A 42 5.63 4.49 -1.14
N LEU A 43 5.89 3.95 -2.33
CA LEU A 43 7.22 3.54 -2.77
C LEU A 43 7.71 4.45 -3.88
N GLU A 44 8.98 4.84 -3.83
CA GLU A 44 9.59 5.71 -4.83
C GLU A 44 9.71 5.00 -6.18
N THR A 45 10.46 3.91 -6.26
CA THR A 45 10.53 3.03 -7.42
C THR A 45 10.12 1.64 -6.93
N PRO A 46 9.14 0.95 -7.53
CA PRO A 46 8.53 1.18 -8.85
C PRO A 46 7.23 2.02 -8.84
N HIS A 47 7.17 3.16 -8.12
CA HIS A 47 5.99 4.03 -8.05
C HIS A 47 4.71 3.28 -7.68
N VAL A 48 4.68 2.74 -6.46
CA VAL A 48 3.58 1.91 -5.96
C VAL A 48 2.94 2.55 -4.74
N LEU A 49 1.62 2.63 -4.76
CA LEU A 49 0.81 2.89 -3.58
C LEU A 49 0.15 1.59 -3.16
N MET A 50 0.40 1.16 -1.93
CA MET A 50 -0.17 -0.08 -1.40
C MET A 50 -1.06 0.24 -0.21
N SER A 51 -2.25 -0.35 -0.16
CA SER A 51 -3.18 -0.30 0.98
C SER A 51 -3.52 -1.71 1.42
N THR A 52 -3.17 -2.06 2.66
CA THR A 52 -3.27 -3.42 3.20
C THR A 52 -4.14 -3.44 4.45
N THR A 53 -5.02 -4.42 4.56
CA THR A 53 -5.86 -4.62 5.75
C THR A 53 -6.19 -6.10 5.95
N ALA A 54 -6.57 -6.49 7.17
CA ALA A 54 -7.15 -7.81 7.40
C ALA A 54 -8.60 -7.74 7.84
N ALA A 55 -9.38 -8.70 7.35
CA ALA A 55 -10.74 -8.95 7.78
C ALA A 55 -10.94 -10.47 7.93
N GLY A 56 -11.34 -10.89 9.14
CA GLY A 56 -11.40 -12.32 9.49
C GLY A 56 -10.02 -12.98 9.41
N ASN A 57 -9.91 -14.07 8.64
CA ASN A 57 -8.66 -14.81 8.42
C ASN A 57 -7.93 -14.43 7.12
N ARG A 58 -8.36 -13.36 6.44
CA ARG A 58 -7.81 -12.96 5.13
C ARG A 58 -7.06 -11.65 5.24
N LEU A 59 -5.92 -11.60 4.56
CA LEU A 59 -5.20 -10.38 4.24
C LEU A 59 -5.68 -9.87 2.88
N TYR A 60 -6.01 -8.59 2.81
CA TYR A 60 -6.36 -7.91 1.58
C TYR A 60 -5.29 -6.87 1.29
N ILE A 61 -4.77 -6.90 0.06
CA ILE A 61 -3.78 -5.95 -0.43
C ILE A 61 -4.35 -5.34 -1.70
N PHE A 62 -4.36 -4.02 -1.75
CA PHE A 62 -4.73 -3.26 -2.93
C PHE A 62 -3.53 -2.40 -3.34
N ALA A 63 -3.09 -2.54 -4.58
CA ALA A 63 -1.93 -1.85 -5.09
C ALA A 63 -2.29 -1.03 -6.33
N VAL A 64 -1.79 0.20 -6.37
CA VAL A 64 -1.85 1.08 -7.53
C VAL A 64 -0.42 1.29 -8.00
N THR A 65 -0.14 0.90 -9.23
CA THR A 65 1.18 1.05 -9.87
C THR A 65 1.08 2.03 -11.02
N ALA A 66 2.12 2.84 -11.23
CA ALA A 66 2.17 3.76 -12.35
C ALA A 66 3.61 3.92 -12.86
N ASN A 67 3.79 4.17 -14.15
CA ASN A 67 5.10 4.63 -14.62
C ASN A 67 5.37 6.08 -14.18
N GLY A 68 6.62 6.56 -14.30
CA GLY A 68 6.97 7.90 -13.82
C GLY A 68 6.17 9.05 -14.44
N LEU A 69 5.74 8.92 -15.71
CA LEU A 69 4.90 9.93 -16.37
C LEU A 69 3.49 9.97 -15.77
N GLN A 70 2.88 8.78 -15.58
CA GLN A 70 1.59 8.63 -14.94
C GLN A 70 1.64 9.10 -13.48
N TRP A 71 2.68 8.71 -12.74
CA TRP A 71 2.89 9.12 -11.35
C TRP A 71 2.94 10.64 -11.22
N ARG A 72 3.83 11.30 -11.97
CA ARG A 72 3.98 12.76 -11.93
C ARG A 72 2.68 13.49 -12.30
N LYS A 73 1.95 12.99 -13.30
CA LYS A 73 0.75 13.66 -13.82
C LYS A 73 -0.51 13.40 -12.98
N HIS A 74 -0.65 12.20 -12.43
CA HIS A 74 -1.89 11.71 -11.82
C HIS A 74 -1.75 11.32 -10.35
N TYR A 75 -0.66 11.70 -9.69
CA TYR A 75 -0.37 11.32 -8.30
C TYR A 75 -1.57 11.45 -7.36
N GLN A 76 -2.27 12.59 -7.40
CA GLN A 76 -3.42 12.84 -6.52
C GLN A 76 -4.58 11.86 -6.77
N ASP A 77 -4.84 11.52 -8.03
CA ASP A 77 -5.88 10.55 -8.39
C ASP A 77 -5.45 9.13 -7.98
N LEU A 78 -4.19 8.75 -8.23
CA LEU A 78 -3.63 7.46 -7.82
C LEU A 78 -3.68 7.30 -6.29
N LYS A 79 -3.31 8.35 -5.55
CA LYS A 79 -3.40 8.39 -4.08
C LYS A 79 -4.83 8.25 -3.62
N ARG A 80 -5.77 8.96 -4.24
CA ARG A 80 -7.21 8.85 -3.93
C ARG A 80 -7.73 7.44 -4.20
N ILE A 81 -7.34 6.80 -5.30
CA ILE A 81 -7.71 5.41 -5.61
C ILE A 81 -7.20 4.48 -4.50
N SER A 82 -5.93 4.56 -4.15
CA SER A 82 -5.34 3.73 -3.09
C SER A 82 -6.01 3.95 -1.73
N THR A 83 -6.16 5.20 -1.28
CA THR A 83 -6.70 5.51 0.05
C THR A 83 -8.21 5.32 0.15
N SER A 84 -8.91 5.17 -0.97
CA SER A 84 -10.34 4.83 -1.01
C SER A 84 -10.64 3.33 -0.84
N PHE A 85 -9.62 2.47 -0.87
CA PHE A 85 -9.81 1.02 -0.75
C PHE A 85 -10.47 0.63 0.57
N ARG A 86 -11.60 -0.10 0.50
CA ARG A 86 -12.33 -0.61 1.67
C ARG A 86 -12.69 -2.07 1.46
N VAL A 87 -12.61 -2.84 2.53
CA VAL A 87 -13.21 -4.18 2.61
C VAL A 87 -14.56 -4.03 3.32
N VAL A 88 -15.63 -4.66 2.80
CA VAL A 88 -16.96 -4.68 3.43
C VAL A 88 -17.29 -6.07 3.94
#